data_AF-A0A4Q4WR75-F1
#
_entry.id   AF-A0A4Q4WR75-F1
#
_cell.length_a   1.000
_cell.length_b   1.000
_cell.length_c   1.000
_cell.angle_alpha   90.00
_cell.angle_beta   90.00
_cell.angle_gamma   90.00
#
_symmetry.space_group_name_H-M   'P 1'
#
loop_
_entity.id
_entity.type
_entity.pdbx_description
1 polymer ?
#
loop_
_entity_poly.entity_id
_entity_poly.type
_entity_poly.pdbx_seq_one_letter_code
_entity_poly.pdbx_strand_id
1 'polypeptide(L)'
;MASKLANEDPFPSSLPGPPPDQEVPQDEEFFGEGEQEYEASLIISTSAEATVPTLTQQLQERVKKPEPYDGTRNVQGFLTQAKVYLRLERIEGDADKILVVAGFLKGNALDWFKPTLRDYLENAEDDQETATKRIFESYPNFEQKLKDNFDNPDAEQKAA
;
A
#
# COMPACT_ATOMS: atom_id res chain seq x y z
N MET A 1 -52.46 37.70 -3.60
CA MET A 1 -52.49 37.79 -5.08
C MET A 1 -51.15 37.29 -5.59
N ALA A 2 -51.21 36.40 -6.59
CA ALA A 2 -50.13 35.55 -7.03
C ALA A 2 -49.08 36.29 -7.88
N SER A 3 -47.81 35.93 -7.69
CA SER A 3 -46.82 35.97 -8.76
C SER A 3 -46.27 34.56 -8.94
N LYS A 4 -46.53 34.03 -10.12
CA LYS A 4 -46.34 32.65 -10.56
C LYS A 4 -44.89 32.48 -11.05
N LEU A 5 -44.13 31.58 -10.43
CA LEU A 5 -42.89 31.03 -10.97
C LEU A 5 -43.25 30.12 -12.16
N ALA A 6 -42.59 30.36 -13.28
CA ALA A 6 -42.43 29.50 -14.44
C ALA A 6 -41.11 29.94 -15.09
N ASN A 7 -40.29 29.13 -15.71
CA ASN A 7 -40.19 27.69 -15.86
C ASN A 7 -38.72 27.47 -16.23
N GLU A 8 -38.27 26.24 -16.07
CA GLU A 8 -36.95 25.72 -16.38
C GLU A 8 -36.44 26.15 -17.76
N ASP A 9 -35.16 26.55 -17.84
CA ASP A 9 -34.43 26.71 -19.10
C ASP A 9 -33.72 25.39 -19.44
N PRO A 10 -34.20 24.61 -20.42
CA PRO A 10 -33.45 23.52 -21.00
C PRO A 10 -32.45 24.07 -22.03
N PHE A 11 -31.19 23.69 -21.91
CA PHE A 11 -30.14 23.94 -22.90
C PHE A 11 -30.62 23.76 -24.35
N PRO A 12 -30.32 24.71 -25.25
CA PRO A 12 -30.21 24.41 -26.67
C PRO A 12 -28.74 24.28 -27.11
N SER A 13 -28.45 23.10 -27.64
CA SER A 13 -27.23 22.65 -28.32
C SER A 13 -26.81 23.57 -29.47
N SER A 14 -25.51 23.81 -29.60
CA SER A 14 -24.91 24.21 -30.87
C SER A 14 -23.49 23.66 -30.98
N LEU A 15 -23.34 22.54 -31.69
CA LEU A 15 -22.04 22.06 -32.17
C LEU A 15 -21.72 22.78 -33.47
N PRO A 16 -20.49 23.30 -33.66
CA PRO A 16 -20.09 23.82 -34.97
C PRO A 16 -20.03 22.67 -35.99
N GLY A 17 -20.64 22.87 -37.16
CA GLY A 17 -20.66 21.89 -38.25
C GLY A 17 -19.29 21.67 -38.90
N PRO A 18 -19.11 20.59 -39.68
CA PRO A 18 -17.85 20.29 -40.34
C PRO A 18 -17.53 21.33 -41.42
N PRO A 19 -16.24 21.66 -41.64
CA PRO A 19 -15.83 22.55 -42.72
C PRO A 19 -16.11 21.90 -44.10
N PRO A 20 -16.35 22.71 -45.15
CA PRO A 20 -16.73 22.24 -46.48
C PRO A 20 -15.58 21.53 -47.20
N ASP A 21 -15.94 20.56 -48.04
CA ASP A 21 -15.08 19.73 -48.88
C ASP A 21 -13.91 20.52 -49.52
N GLN A 22 -12.69 20.21 -49.09
CA GLN A 22 -11.49 20.51 -49.87
C GLN A 22 -11.10 19.26 -50.64
N GLU A 23 -11.24 19.34 -51.96
CA GLU A 23 -10.83 18.32 -52.92
C GLU A 23 -9.36 17.92 -52.68
N VAL A 24 -9.14 16.63 -52.45
CA VAL A 24 -7.81 16.03 -52.36
C VAL A 24 -7.22 15.97 -53.77
N PRO A 25 -6.07 16.62 -54.07
CA PRO A 25 -5.30 16.26 -55.24
C PRO A 25 -4.63 14.92 -54.94
N GLN A 26 -5.05 13.88 -55.65
CA GLN A 26 -4.27 12.66 -55.77
C GLN A 26 -3.06 12.97 -56.65
N ASP A 27 -1.97 12.24 -56.40
CA ASP A 27 -0.80 12.04 -57.26
C ASP A 27 0.51 12.70 -56.74
N GLU A 28 1.36 11.81 -56.20
CA GLU A 28 2.84 11.76 -56.35
C GLU A 28 3.67 12.91 -55.73
N GLU A 29 4.76 12.72 -55.01
CA GLU A 29 5.62 11.60 -54.66
C GLU A 29 6.51 12.11 -53.49
N PHE A 30 6.79 11.22 -52.54
CA PHE A 30 8.08 11.03 -51.87
C PHE A 30 8.96 12.27 -51.55
N PHE A 31 9.19 12.54 -50.25
CA PHE A 31 10.52 12.57 -49.61
C PHE A 31 10.33 12.65 -48.09
N GLY A 32 11.26 12.04 -47.34
CA GLY A 32 11.23 11.85 -45.88
C GLY A 32 11.00 13.13 -45.07
N GLU A 33 10.66 13.07 -43.79
CA GLU A 33 11.34 12.38 -42.70
C GLU A 33 10.30 12.18 -41.58
N GLY A 34 10.12 10.99 -41.02
CA GLY A 34 10.82 10.66 -39.78
C GLY A 34 9.85 10.45 -38.61
N GLU A 35 8.97 9.46 -38.71
CA GLU A 35 8.34 8.88 -37.52
C GLU A 35 8.92 7.47 -37.33
N GLN A 36 10.01 7.38 -36.58
CA GLN A 36 10.43 6.09 -36.03
C GLN A 36 9.61 5.83 -34.78
N GLU A 37 8.67 4.91 -34.94
CA GLU A 37 8.14 4.02 -33.93
C GLU A 37 9.24 3.67 -32.92
N TYR A 38 9.08 4.10 -31.67
CA TYR A 38 9.89 3.60 -30.57
C TYR A 38 9.34 2.23 -30.13
N GLU A 39 9.38 1.24 -31.02
CA GLU A 39 9.39 -0.14 -30.56
C GLU A 39 10.70 -0.31 -29.78
N ALA A 40 10.59 -0.40 -28.45
CA ALA A 40 11.71 -0.62 -27.55
C ALA A 40 12.32 -2.00 -27.85
N SER A 41 13.22 -2.01 -28.82
CA SER A 41 14.04 -3.16 -29.17
C SER A 41 14.98 -3.44 -28.01
N LEU A 42 14.81 -4.65 -27.43
CA LEU A 42 15.81 -5.33 -26.64
C LEU A 42 17.16 -5.31 -27.39
N ILE A 43 18.06 -4.42 -26.99
CA ILE A 43 19.50 -4.55 -27.24
C ILE A 43 20.19 -4.87 -25.92
N ILE A 44 20.39 -6.16 -25.70
CA ILE A 44 21.44 -6.67 -24.82
C ILE A 44 22.76 -6.48 -25.56
N SER A 45 23.62 -5.56 -25.10
CA SER A 45 24.96 -5.90 -24.59
C SER A 45 25.87 -4.67 -24.47
N THR A 46 26.43 -4.53 -23.26
CA THR A 46 27.75 -3.98 -22.90
C THR A 46 28.07 -2.49 -23.14
N SER A 47 28.05 -1.69 -22.08
CA SER A 47 29.25 -1.06 -21.49
C SER A 47 28.84 -0.14 -20.32
N ALA A 48 29.65 -0.13 -19.27
CA ALA A 48 29.36 0.47 -17.98
C ALA A 48 29.25 2.00 -18.01
N GLU A 49 28.05 2.54 -17.80
CA GLU A 49 27.86 3.83 -17.15
C GLU A 49 26.76 3.69 -16.10
N ALA A 50 27.11 4.07 -14.88
CA ALA A 50 26.37 3.79 -13.66
C ALA A 50 24.95 4.38 -13.71
N THR A 51 23.97 3.52 -13.91
CA THR A 51 22.58 3.77 -13.52
C THR A 51 22.58 4.09 -12.04
N VAL A 52 22.44 5.37 -11.68
CA VAL A 52 22.12 5.76 -10.30
C VAL A 52 20.72 5.21 -10.07
N PRO A 53 20.55 4.15 -9.26
CA PRO A 53 19.23 3.59 -9.11
C PRO A 53 18.41 4.61 -8.31
N THR A 54 17.19 4.90 -8.78
CA THR A 54 16.26 5.75 -8.03
C THR A 54 16.13 5.19 -6.61
N LEU A 55 16.12 6.04 -5.58
CA LEU A 55 16.07 5.62 -4.17
C LEU A 55 15.00 4.53 -3.92
N THR A 56 13.87 4.62 -4.60
CA THR A 56 12.79 3.62 -4.58
C THR A 56 13.22 2.23 -5.10
N GLN A 57 13.97 2.14 -6.20
CA GLN A 57 14.51 0.88 -6.73
C GLN A 57 15.64 0.32 -5.86
N GLN A 58 16.52 1.18 -5.33
CA GLN A 58 17.56 0.74 -4.38
C GLN A 58 16.97 0.18 -3.09
N LEU A 59 15.90 0.80 -2.60
CA LEU A 59 15.18 0.31 -1.43
C LEU A 59 14.40 -0.97 -1.75
N GLN A 60 13.80 -1.11 -2.94
CA GLN A 60 13.12 -2.33 -3.38
C GLN A 60 14.05 -3.54 -3.46
N GLU A 61 15.27 -3.37 -3.96
CA GLU A 61 16.24 -4.47 -4.05
C GLU A 61 16.89 -4.81 -2.69
N ARG A 62 16.68 -3.95 -1.68
CA ARG A 62 17.20 -4.06 -0.32
C ARG A 62 16.11 -4.15 0.75
N VAL A 63 14.87 -4.53 0.40
CA VAL A 63 13.82 -4.72 1.41
C VAL A 63 14.19 -5.90 2.29
N LYS A 64 14.95 -5.61 3.34
CA LYS A 64 15.20 -6.57 4.40
C LYS A 64 13.89 -6.74 5.14
N LYS A 65 13.26 -7.90 4.94
CA LYS A 65 12.17 -8.39 5.78
C LYS A 65 12.46 -8.04 7.25
N PRO A 66 11.45 -7.65 8.03
CA PRO A 66 11.59 -7.40 9.45
C PRO A 66 12.41 -8.50 10.12
N GLU A 67 13.40 -8.12 10.93
CA GLU A 67 14.07 -9.12 11.74
C GLU A 67 13.04 -9.72 12.70
N PRO A 68 13.02 -11.06 12.88
CA PRO A 68 12.08 -11.67 13.79
C PRO A 68 12.18 -11.08 15.21
N TYR A 69 11.04 -10.91 15.88
CA TYR A 69 10.95 -10.28 17.19
C TYR A 69 10.58 -11.30 18.26
N ASP A 70 11.44 -11.50 19.26
CA ASP A 70 11.23 -12.44 20.37
C ASP A 70 10.69 -11.80 21.65
N GLY A 71 10.51 -10.47 21.66
CA GLY A 71 10.09 -9.74 22.85
C GLY A 71 11.23 -9.29 23.77
N THR A 72 12.49 -9.57 23.44
CA THR A 72 13.64 -9.23 24.33
C THR A 72 14.27 -7.87 24.04
N ARG A 73 14.21 -7.44 22.78
CA ARG A 73 14.76 -6.16 22.31
C ARG A 73 13.69 -5.08 22.29
N ASN A 74 14.11 -3.84 22.09
CA ASN A 74 13.19 -2.71 21.96
C ASN A 74 12.17 -2.94 20.83
N VAL A 75 10.88 -2.83 21.17
CA VAL A 75 9.75 -3.06 20.26
C VAL A 75 9.60 -1.97 19.20
N GLN A 76 9.99 -0.73 19.50
CA GLN A 76 9.90 0.40 18.56
C GLN A 76 10.79 0.21 17.33
N GLY A 77 12.00 -0.35 17.51
CA GLY A 77 12.87 -0.69 16.38
C GLY A 77 12.25 -1.71 15.44
N PHE A 78 11.62 -2.76 16.01
CA PHE A 78 10.88 -3.76 15.25
C PHE A 78 9.68 -3.15 14.50
N LEU A 79 8.83 -2.38 15.19
CA LEU A 79 7.65 -1.74 14.60
C LEU A 79 8.03 -0.77 13.47
N THR A 80 9.16 -0.06 13.60
CA THR A 80 9.67 0.83 12.54
C THR A 80 10.01 0.03 11.29
N GLN A 81 10.72 -1.09 11.43
CA GLN A 81 11.06 -1.95 10.29
C GLN A 81 9.81 -2.60 9.67
N ALA A 82 8.86 -3.02 10.52
CA ALA A 82 7.58 -3.56 10.08
C ALA A 82 6.77 -2.55 9.24
N LYS A 83 6.65 -1.29 9.69
CA LYS A 83 5.98 -0.22 8.92
C LYS A 83 6.61 0.02 7.56
N VAL A 84 7.94 0.04 7.50
CA VAL A 84 8.67 0.18 6.23
C VAL A 84 8.33 -0.98 5.30
N TYR A 85 8.37 -2.21 5.81
CA TYR A 85 8.03 -3.41 5.04
C TYR A 85 6.60 -3.36 4.51
N LEU A 86 5.61 -3.11 5.39
CA LEU A 86 4.20 -3.01 5.01
C LEU A 86 3.94 -1.96 3.92
N ARG A 87 4.64 -0.82 3.99
CA ARG A 87 4.53 0.24 2.97
C ARG A 87 5.11 -0.18 1.63
N LEU A 88 6.23 -0.92 1.63
CA LEU A 88 6.88 -1.37 0.40
C LEU A 88 6.12 -2.52 -0.26
N GLU A 89 5.56 -3.42 0.53
CA GLU A 89 4.67 -4.50 0.08
C GLU A 89 3.24 -4.02 -0.24
N ARG A 90 2.94 -2.74 -0.01
CA ARG A 90 1.62 -2.10 -0.28
C ARG A 90 0.46 -2.84 0.40
N ILE A 91 0.65 -3.26 1.65
CA ILE A 91 -0.40 -3.89 2.44
C ILE A 91 -1.33 -2.79 2.97
N GLU A 92 -2.60 -2.80 2.54
CA GLU A 92 -3.56 -1.73 2.86
C GLU A 92 -4.50 -2.08 4.02
N GLY A 93 -4.98 -3.33 4.11
CA GLY A 93 -5.91 -3.78 5.15
C GLY A 93 -5.25 -3.88 6.52
N ASP A 94 -5.91 -3.37 7.57
CA ASP A 94 -5.34 -3.37 8.92
C ASP A 94 -5.18 -4.78 9.50
N ALA A 95 -6.18 -5.64 9.30
CA ALA A 95 -6.05 -7.06 9.64
C ALA A 95 -4.88 -7.73 8.89
N ASP A 96 -4.74 -7.47 7.59
CA ASP A 96 -3.64 -8.03 6.78
C ASP A 96 -2.27 -7.54 7.28
N LYS A 97 -2.15 -6.25 7.63
CA LYS A 97 -0.93 -5.71 8.24
C LYS A 97 -0.62 -6.43 9.55
N ILE A 98 -1.61 -6.64 10.41
CA ILE A 98 -1.44 -7.35 11.68
C ILE A 98 -0.97 -8.77 11.43
N LEU A 99 -1.58 -9.51 10.50
CA LEU A 99 -1.19 -10.88 10.15
C LEU A 99 0.24 -10.95 9.60
N VAL A 100 0.61 -10.02 8.71
CA VAL A 100 1.97 -9.94 8.15
C VAL A 100 2.99 -9.69 9.27
N VAL A 101 2.72 -8.73 10.17
CA VAL A 101 3.63 -8.41 11.27
C VAL A 101 3.69 -9.54 12.31
N ALA A 102 2.57 -10.18 12.59
CA ALA A 102 2.49 -11.36 13.45
C ALA A 102 3.37 -12.52 12.93
N GLY A 103 3.50 -12.66 11.60
CA GLY A 103 4.41 -13.63 10.97
C GLY A 103 5.90 -13.40 11.25
N PHE A 104 6.29 -12.23 11.76
CA PHE A 104 7.65 -11.94 12.19
C PHE A 104 7.83 -12.04 13.72
N LEU A 105 6.78 -12.36 14.49
CA LEU A 105 6.92 -12.65 15.91
C LEU A 105 7.51 -14.05 16.12
N LYS A 106 8.31 -14.21 17.17
CA LYS A 106 8.89 -15.49 17.62
C LYS A 106 8.94 -15.53 19.14
N GLY A 107 9.28 -16.68 19.72
CA GLY A 107 9.48 -16.84 21.17
C GLY A 107 8.33 -16.25 22.00
N ASN A 108 8.68 -15.52 23.06
CA ASN A 108 7.71 -14.94 23.99
C ASN A 108 6.70 -14.00 23.31
N ALA A 109 7.12 -13.25 22.29
CA ALA A 109 6.23 -12.37 21.54
C ALA A 109 5.17 -13.13 20.75
N LEU A 110 5.56 -14.23 20.10
CA LEU A 110 4.61 -15.10 19.43
C LEU A 110 3.72 -15.83 20.43
N ASP A 111 4.28 -16.37 21.51
CA ASP A 111 3.51 -17.09 22.53
C ASP A 111 2.42 -16.22 23.16
N TRP A 112 2.71 -14.94 23.40
CA TRP A 112 1.74 -13.95 23.87
C TRP A 112 0.62 -13.69 22.85
N PHE A 113 0.96 -13.56 21.56
CA PHE A 113 -0.02 -13.20 20.53
C PHE A 113 -0.80 -14.40 19.98
N LYS A 114 -0.25 -15.61 20.13
CA LYS A 114 -0.80 -16.87 19.60
C LYS A 114 -2.27 -17.12 19.95
N PRO A 115 -2.77 -16.93 21.20
CA PRO A 115 -4.19 -17.11 21.48
C PRO A 115 -5.07 -16.14 20.69
N THR A 116 -4.71 -14.85 20.60
CA THR A 116 -5.43 -13.84 19.80
C THR A 116 -5.39 -14.18 18.31
N LEU A 117 -4.23 -14.58 17.80
CA LEU A 117 -4.07 -14.94 16.39
C LEU A 117 -4.90 -16.17 16.03
N ARG A 118 -4.95 -17.17 16.93
CA ARG A 118 -5.75 -18.37 16.74
C ARG A 118 -7.25 -18.04 16.74
N ASP A 119 -7.70 -17.25 17.70
CA ASP A 119 -9.10 -16.82 17.79
C ASP A 119 -9.55 -16.09 16.51
N TYR A 120 -8.73 -15.18 16.00
CA TYR A 120 -9.03 -14.46 14.76
C TYR A 120 -9.11 -15.38 13.53
N LEU A 121 -8.22 -16.37 13.43
CA LEU A 121 -8.11 -17.24 12.24
C LEU A 121 -9.09 -18.42 12.26
N GLU A 122 -9.51 -18.88 13.44
CA GLU A 122 -10.35 -20.08 13.58
C GLU A 122 -11.84 -19.76 13.82
N ASN A 123 -12.18 -18.54 14.26
CA ASN A 123 -13.55 -18.15 14.56
C ASN A 123 -14.08 -17.08 13.60
N ALA A 124 -15.38 -17.13 13.31
CA ALA A 124 -16.09 -16.07 12.61
C ALA A 124 -16.06 -14.78 13.42
N GLU A 125 -16.13 -13.62 12.75
CA GLU A 125 -16.03 -12.31 13.40
C GLU A 125 -16.97 -12.22 14.62
N ASP A 126 -18.25 -12.60 14.51
CA ASP A 126 -19.19 -12.52 15.62
C ASP A 126 -18.80 -13.38 16.84
N ASP A 127 -18.12 -14.51 16.64
CA ASP A 127 -17.72 -15.47 17.66
C ASP A 127 -16.34 -15.16 18.29
N GLN A 128 -15.56 -14.25 17.70
CA GLN A 128 -14.26 -13.84 18.24
C GLN A 128 -14.40 -13.15 19.60
N GLU A 129 -13.38 -13.31 20.44
CA GLU A 129 -13.29 -12.60 21.71
C GLU A 129 -13.27 -11.09 21.49
N THR A 130 -13.91 -10.33 22.39
CA THR A 130 -13.91 -8.86 22.35
C THR A 130 -12.49 -8.29 22.31
N ALA A 131 -11.52 -8.95 22.96
CA ALA A 131 -10.12 -8.56 22.95
C ALA A 131 -9.50 -8.71 21.55
N THR A 132 -9.80 -9.81 20.85
CA THR A 132 -9.34 -10.08 19.49
C THR A 132 -9.91 -9.05 18.52
N LYS A 133 -11.23 -8.84 18.54
CA LYS A 133 -11.91 -7.81 17.73
C LYS A 133 -11.25 -6.45 17.89
N ARG A 134 -11.01 -6.04 19.14
CA ARG A 134 -10.38 -4.76 19.45
C ARG A 134 -8.95 -4.65 18.90
N ILE A 135 -8.17 -5.73 18.95
CA ILE A 135 -6.81 -5.74 18.40
C ILE A 135 -6.85 -5.63 16.87
N PHE A 136 -7.75 -6.39 16.22
CA PHE A 136 -7.84 -6.46 14.77
C PHE A 136 -8.64 -5.31 14.12
N GLU A 137 -9.37 -4.51 14.92
CA GLU A 137 -10.08 -3.32 14.46
C GLU A 137 -9.17 -2.32 13.73
N SER A 138 -7.91 -2.19 14.18
CA SER A 138 -6.94 -1.32 13.50
C SER A 138 -5.50 -1.70 13.79
N TYR A 139 -4.60 -1.46 12.83
CA TYR A 139 -3.18 -1.72 13.01
C TYR A 139 -2.57 -0.95 14.21
N PRO A 140 -2.93 0.34 14.47
CA PRO A 140 -2.51 1.04 15.68
C PRO A 140 -2.89 0.37 17.00
N ASN A 141 -4.05 -0.30 17.08
CA ASN A 141 -4.45 -1.04 18.30
C ASN A 141 -3.48 -2.19 18.58
N PHE A 142 -3.10 -2.93 17.54
CA PHE A 142 -2.07 -3.97 17.64
C PHE A 142 -0.72 -3.40 18.06
N GLU A 143 -0.25 -2.30 17.46
CA GLU A 143 1.02 -1.68 17.84
C GLU A 143 1.04 -1.26 19.30
N GLN A 144 -0.07 -0.68 19.78
CA GLN A 144 -0.19 -0.27 21.17
C GLN A 144 -0.13 -1.49 22.10
N LYS A 145 -0.85 -2.57 21.78
CA LYS A 145 -0.80 -3.79 22.59
C LYS A 145 0.58 -4.45 22.61
N LEU A 146 1.27 -4.44 21.48
CA LEU A 146 2.63 -4.96 21.42
C LEU A 146 3.59 -4.10 22.25
N LYS A 147 3.43 -2.78 22.26
CA LYS A 147 4.20 -1.88 23.12
C LYS A 147 3.87 -2.05 24.59
N ASP A 148 2.60 -2.07 24.96
CA ASP A 148 2.17 -2.25 26.36
C ASP A 148 2.78 -3.52 26.98
N ASN A 149 2.96 -4.57 26.18
CA ASN A 149 3.49 -5.85 26.66
C ASN A 149 5.03 -5.97 26.61
N PHE A 150 5.71 -5.28 25.68
CA PHE A 150 7.15 -5.47 25.43
C PHE A 150 8.01 -4.20 25.47
N ASP A 151 7.39 -3.02 25.57
CA ASP A 151 8.10 -1.76 25.84
C ASP A 151 8.41 -1.70 27.34
N ASN A 152 9.35 -2.55 27.74
CA ASN A 152 10.07 -2.59 29.01
C ASN A 152 9.47 -1.75 30.16
N PRO A 153 8.52 -2.29 30.95
CA PRO A 153 8.19 -1.72 32.25
C PRO A 153 9.17 -2.28 33.29
N ASP A 154 10.34 -1.67 33.48
CA ASP A 154 11.03 -1.85 34.76
C ASP A 154 10.28 -1.01 35.81
N ALA A 155 9.08 -1.48 36.19
CA ALA A 155 8.29 -1.03 37.32
C ALA A 155 7.19 -2.09 37.61
N GLU A 156 7.23 -2.69 38.80
CA GLU A 156 6.11 -3.43 39.44
C GLU A 156 5.80 -4.90 39.08
N GLN A 157 6.78 -5.74 38.73
CA GLN A 157 6.60 -7.18 39.02
C GLN A 157 7.87 -7.92 39.47
N LYS A 158 8.66 -7.23 40.29
CA LYS A 158 9.44 -7.85 41.37
C LYS A 158 8.85 -7.44 42.72
N ALA A 159 7.67 -7.93 43.07
CA ALA A 159 7.20 -8.16 44.46
C ALA A 159 5.68 -8.43 44.49
N ALA A 160 5.29 -9.70 44.60
CA ALA A 160 4.17 -10.16 45.43
C ALA A 160 4.30 -11.67 45.63
#